data_AF-A0A661BA70-F1
#
_entry.id   AF-A0A661BA70-F1
#
_cell.length_a   1.000
_cell.length_b   1.000
_cell.length_c   1.000
_cell.angle_alpha   90.00
_cell.angle_beta   90.00
_cell.angle_gamma   90.00
#
_symmetry.space_group_name_H-M   'P 1'
#
loop_
_entity.id
_entity.type
_entity.pdbx_description
1 polymer ?
#
loop_
_entity_poly.entity_id
_entity_poly.type
_entity_poly.pdbx_seq_one_letter_code
_entity_poly.pdbx_strand_id
1 'polypeptide(L)'
;IMVKNTTIFIIVGVITLFAQNRYSVNEITISTSHDSTFILAITSGTPDFKKIATDAPPRIAIDFFDGIYNLPKDEFSRMPPGIVAAVRGSQREPLPKPISRIVLDLVEPAKDVSVRKHPEGVMIAIPTPEYPQFGKWTSGRKEPSPDAAKALAESVVVSESIAVVSDTITAEAKETTAVTEKPIVPLTEEEVPAELAMYMRPETLLYKGITADMETIEVAKYIRNMVIYAPKGDDPFIIPKRTKEIPIGSEPLAMVENLSVVGIVHAGDARMAILEDETGFGYILTEGDSIEGGKCTTVTDTSAVFTLSEFGQLRKLELPLVNPKKGQDSKP
;
A
#
# COMPACT_ATOMS: atom_id res chain seq x y z
N ILE A 1 81.58 15.84 13.01
CA ILE A 1 80.52 14.80 13.06
C ILE A 1 79.51 15.27 14.10
N MET A 2 78.33 15.75 13.66
CA MET A 2 77.17 16.24 14.45
C MET A 2 76.49 17.33 13.60
N VAL A 3 75.19 17.46 13.36
CA VAL A 3 73.96 16.67 13.60
C VAL A 3 73.08 17.00 12.38
N LYS A 4 72.53 16.01 11.66
CA LYS A 4 71.52 16.27 10.62
C LYS A 4 70.15 16.41 11.30
N ASN A 5 69.62 17.63 11.33
CA ASN A 5 68.23 17.89 11.69
C ASN A 5 67.31 17.16 10.72
N THR A 6 66.63 16.14 11.21
CA THR A 6 65.62 15.39 10.47
C THR A 6 64.27 16.01 10.80
N THR A 7 63.80 16.91 9.94
CA THR A 7 62.46 17.50 10.03
C THR A 7 61.43 16.46 9.60
N ILE A 8 60.69 15.92 10.56
CA ILE A 8 59.56 15.01 10.31
C ILE A 8 58.35 15.87 9.95
N PHE A 9 57.94 15.84 8.68
CA PHE A 9 56.63 16.37 8.26
C PHE A 9 55.54 15.39 8.69
N ILE A 10 54.80 15.73 9.75
CA ILE A 10 53.56 15.04 10.10
C ILE A 10 52.46 15.59 9.17
N ILE A 11 52.11 14.81 8.15
CA ILE A 11 50.92 15.06 7.33
C ILE A 11 49.71 14.69 8.19
N VAL A 12 49.10 15.69 8.82
CA VAL A 12 47.78 15.54 9.45
C VAL A 12 46.75 15.46 8.33
N GLY A 13 46.39 14.23 7.96
CA GLY A 13 45.26 13.98 7.07
C GLY A 13 43.97 14.43 7.75
N VAL A 14 43.45 15.59 7.34
CA VAL A 14 42.10 16.02 7.70
C VAL A 14 41.12 15.11 6.96
N ILE A 15 40.70 14.03 7.62
CA ILE A 15 39.57 13.22 7.18
C ILE A 15 38.33 14.11 7.39
N THR A 16 37.94 14.81 6.32
CA THR A 16 36.67 15.53 6.28
C THR A 16 35.59 14.48 6.16
N LEU A 17 35.02 14.08 7.29
CA LEU A 17 33.79 13.31 7.33
C LEU A 17 32.70 14.20 6.72
N PHE A 18 32.43 14.03 5.42
CA PHE A 18 31.23 14.61 4.82
C PHE A 18 30.04 13.95 5.51
N ALA A 19 29.44 14.67 6.47
CA ALA A 19 28.14 14.32 7.01
C ALA A 19 27.18 14.30 5.83
N GLN A 20 26.84 13.09 5.35
CA GLN A 20 25.84 12.96 4.31
C GLN A 20 24.53 13.49 4.89
N ASN A 21 24.05 14.59 4.31
CA ASN A 21 22.86 15.27 4.78
C ASN A 21 21.63 14.48 4.29
N ARG A 22 21.39 13.34 4.95
CA ARG A 22 20.28 12.44 4.63
C ARG A 22 18.97 13.09 5.02
N TYR A 23 17.96 12.86 4.20
CA TYR A 23 16.60 13.34 4.47
C TYR A 23 15.59 12.25 4.13
N SER A 24 14.37 12.44 4.59
CA SER A 24 13.25 11.54 4.33
C SER A 24 12.25 12.21 3.40
N VAL A 25 11.64 11.42 2.51
CA VAL A 25 10.47 11.81 1.71
C VAL A 25 9.23 11.38 2.47
N ASN A 26 8.49 12.34 3.02
CA ASN A 26 7.51 12.07 4.08
C ASN A 26 6.06 12.15 3.64
N GLU A 27 5.77 13.00 2.67
CA GLU A 27 4.40 13.25 2.22
C GLU A 27 4.41 13.74 0.77
N ILE A 28 3.37 13.37 0.02
CA ILE A 28 3.07 13.93 -1.29
C ILE A 28 1.75 14.66 -1.18
N THR A 29 1.76 15.94 -1.53
CA THR A 29 0.57 16.76 -1.70
C THR A 29 0.31 16.97 -3.19
N ILE A 30 -0.95 16.88 -3.61
CA ILE A 30 -1.37 17.24 -4.97
C ILE A 30 -2.50 18.26 -4.87
N SER A 31 -2.45 19.29 -5.68
CA SER A 31 -3.50 20.29 -5.78
C SER A 31 -3.55 20.86 -7.19
N THR A 32 -4.70 21.35 -7.60
CA THR A 32 -4.81 22.12 -8.84
C THR A 32 -4.96 23.60 -8.51
N SER A 33 -4.36 24.44 -9.33
CA SER A 33 -4.59 25.88 -9.28
C SER A 33 -4.47 26.43 -10.69
N HIS A 34 -5.49 27.16 -11.13
CA HIS A 34 -5.63 27.62 -12.51
C HIS A 34 -5.52 26.45 -13.50
N ASP A 35 -4.59 26.53 -14.44
CA ASP A 35 -4.40 25.57 -15.53
C ASP A 35 -3.23 24.61 -15.25
N SER A 36 -2.93 24.34 -13.98
CA SER A 36 -1.80 23.50 -13.60
C SER A 36 -2.08 22.63 -12.39
N THR A 37 -1.60 21.39 -12.48
CA THR A 37 -1.53 20.45 -11.37
C THR A 37 -0.18 20.60 -10.68
N PHE A 38 -0.21 20.89 -9.38
CA PHE A 38 0.96 21.04 -8.52
C PHE A 38 1.10 19.81 -7.64
N ILE A 39 2.26 19.17 -7.70
CA ILE A 39 2.64 18.07 -6.83
C ILE A 39 3.82 18.53 -5.97
N LEU A 40 3.65 18.50 -4.66
CA LEU A 40 4.71 18.81 -3.68
C LEU A 40 5.11 17.53 -2.96
N ALA A 41 6.34 17.08 -3.18
CA ALA A 41 6.97 16.04 -2.36
C ALA A 41 7.66 16.73 -1.18
N ILE A 42 7.13 16.52 0.02
CA ILE A 42 7.60 17.11 1.27
C ILE A 42 8.76 16.28 1.82
N THR A 43 9.88 16.94 2.10
CA THR A 43 11.11 16.32 2.59
C THR A 43 11.56 16.91 3.91
N SER A 44 12.24 16.13 4.75
CA SER A 44 12.76 16.62 6.05
C SER A 44 13.99 17.53 5.93
N GLY A 45 14.57 17.64 4.74
CA GLY A 45 15.74 18.45 4.44
C GLY A 45 15.74 18.87 2.98
N THR A 46 16.74 19.66 2.57
CA THR A 46 16.89 20.12 1.18
C THR A 46 17.29 18.98 0.26
N PRO A 47 16.42 18.58 -0.69
CA PRO A 47 16.69 17.43 -1.53
C PRO A 47 17.52 17.81 -2.77
N ASP A 48 18.41 16.91 -3.16
CA ASP A 48 18.97 16.86 -4.50
C ASP A 48 18.20 15.82 -5.30
N PHE A 49 17.77 16.21 -6.51
CA PHE A 49 16.86 15.37 -7.29
C PHE A 49 17.17 15.38 -8.79
N LYS A 50 16.72 14.33 -9.48
CA LYS A 50 16.76 14.22 -10.93
C LYS A 50 15.40 13.81 -11.48
N LYS A 51 14.90 14.58 -12.46
CA LYS A 51 13.70 14.25 -13.23
C LYS A 51 14.06 13.27 -14.34
N ILE A 52 13.22 12.25 -14.53
CA ILE A 52 13.24 11.32 -15.65
C ILE A 52 11.81 11.22 -16.18
N ALA A 53 11.58 11.51 -17.45
CA ALA A 53 10.28 11.35 -18.09
C ALA A 53 10.32 10.18 -19.08
N THR A 54 9.19 9.52 -19.27
CA THR A 54 9.02 8.41 -20.22
C THR A 54 7.64 8.52 -20.84
N ASP A 55 7.53 8.33 -22.15
CA ASP A 55 6.26 8.55 -22.87
C ASP A 55 5.46 7.25 -23.11
N ALA A 56 6.08 6.08 -22.91
CA ALA A 56 5.49 4.77 -23.19
C ALA A 56 5.79 3.75 -22.07
N PRO A 57 4.96 3.64 -21.01
CA PRO A 57 3.78 4.47 -20.72
C PRO A 57 4.15 5.87 -20.18
N PRO A 58 3.24 6.86 -20.26
CA PRO A 58 3.47 8.23 -19.78
C PRO A 58 3.76 8.26 -18.28
N ARG A 59 5.00 8.62 -17.92
CA ARG A 59 5.49 8.61 -16.54
C ARG A 59 6.47 9.73 -16.28
N ILE A 60 6.40 10.27 -15.06
CA ILE A 60 7.41 11.21 -14.55
C ILE A 60 7.98 10.63 -13.27
N ALA A 61 9.23 10.17 -13.35
CA ALA A 61 10.00 9.72 -12.20
C ALA A 61 10.90 10.84 -11.67
N ILE A 62 11.01 10.90 -10.34
CA ILE A 62 11.90 11.82 -9.64
C ILE A 62 12.72 10.98 -8.68
N ASP A 63 14.02 10.99 -8.93
CA ASP A 63 15.01 10.39 -8.06
C ASP A 63 15.46 11.41 -7.03
N PHE A 64 15.40 11.05 -5.76
CA PHE A 64 15.87 11.83 -4.62
C PHE A 64 17.17 11.22 -4.11
N PHE A 65 18.28 11.90 -4.35
CA PHE A 65 19.61 11.46 -3.92
C PHE A 65 19.79 11.68 -2.43
N ASP A 66 20.38 10.71 -1.73
CA ASP A 66 20.49 10.64 -0.27
C ASP A 66 19.14 10.69 0.47
N GLY A 67 18.04 10.44 -0.26
CA GLY A 67 16.67 10.46 0.23
C GLY A 67 16.20 9.06 0.66
N ILE A 68 15.69 8.95 1.88
CA ILE A 68 15.04 7.76 2.43
C ILE A 68 13.55 7.82 2.12
N TYR A 69 13.02 6.76 1.52
CA TYR A 69 11.59 6.63 1.26
C TYR A 69 10.81 6.44 2.58
N ASN A 70 9.88 7.34 2.90
CA ASN A 70 9.11 7.32 4.14
C ASN A 70 7.62 7.69 3.95
N LEU A 71 7.04 7.34 2.80
CA LEU A 71 5.60 7.46 2.59
C LEU A 71 4.86 6.29 3.27
N PRO A 72 3.56 6.44 3.58
CA PRO A 72 2.79 5.39 4.26
C PRO A 72 2.50 4.17 3.39
N LYS A 73 2.55 4.29 2.05
CA LYS A 73 2.29 3.23 1.09
C LYS A 73 3.15 3.42 -0.15
N ASP A 74 3.51 2.32 -0.80
CA ASP A 74 4.31 2.30 -2.02
C ASP A 74 3.53 2.72 -3.27
N GLU A 75 2.19 2.62 -3.23
CA GLU A 75 1.31 2.99 -4.33
C GLU A 75 0.02 3.66 -3.85
N PHE A 76 -0.34 4.74 -4.54
CA PHE A 76 -1.58 5.49 -4.40
C PHE A 76 -2.30 5.48 -5.74
N SER A 77 -3.33 4.63 -5.87
CA SER A 77 -4.13 4.48 -7.09
C SER A 77 -5.47 5.22 -7.03
N ARG A 78 -5.93 5.62 -5.84
CA ARG A 78 -7.13 6.44 -5.65
C ARG A 78 -6.78 7.93 -5.69
N MET A 79 -6.49 8.41 -6.89
CA MET A 79 -6.16 9.81 -7.13
C MET A 79 -7.42 10.65 -7.40
N PRO A 80 -7.41 11.95 -7.07
CA PRO A 80 -8.42 12.88 -7.58
C PRO A 80 -8.46 12.87 -9.11
N PRO A 81 -9.59 13.25 -9.74
CA PRO A 81 -9.68 13.30 -11.19
C PRO A 81 -8.67 14.32 -11.74
N GLY A 82 -7.75 13.89 -12.59
CA GLY A 82 -6.64 14.72 -13.07
C GLY A 82 -5.70 13.94 -14.00
N ILE A 83 -4.59 14.58 -14.41
CA ILE A 83 -3.59 13.96 -15.28
C ILE A 83 -2.80 12.84 -14.59
N VAL A 84 -2.71 12.88 -13.25
CA VAL A 84 -1.99 11.88 -12.45
C VAL A 84 -2.92 10.73 -12.14
N ALA A 85 -2.70 9.58 -12.77
CA ALA A 85 -3.49 8.37 -12.59
C ALA A 85 -3.12 7.64 -11.29
N ALA A 86 -1.82 7.56 -10.99
CA ALA A 86 -1.31 6.96 -9.77
C ALA A 86 0.01 7.59 -9.35
N VAL A 87 0.33 7.48 -8.05
CA VAL A 87 1.63 7.83 -7.51
C VAL A 87 2.25 6.59 -6.91
N ARG A 88 3.44 6.23 -7.38
CA ARG A 88 4.23 5.11 -6.89
C ARG A 88 5.52 5.64 -6.29
N GLY A 89 6.07 4.91 -5.34
CA GLY A 89 7.41 5.18 -4.91
C GLY A 89 8.00 4.05 -4.10
N SER A 90 9.31 4.03 -4.06
CA SER A 90 10.07 3.05 -3.28
C SER A 90 11.50 3.51 -3.07
N GLN A 91 12.22 2.79 -2.22
CA GLN A 91 13.67 2.89 -2.13
C GLN A 91 14.28 2.18 -3.35
N ARG A 92 14.81 2.94 -4.31
CA ARG A 92 15.44 2.39 -5.52
C ARG A 92 16.80 1.79 -5.24
N GLU A 93 17.62 2.52 -4.49
CA GLU A 93 18.94 2.06 -4.04
C GLU A 93 18.97 2.15 -2.51
N PRO A 94 19.36 1.07 -1.81
CA PRO A 94 19.50 1.08 -0.35
C PRO A 94 20.78 1.81 0.07
N LEU A 95 21.08 1.75 1.37
CA LEU A 95 22.37 2.16 1.91
C LEU A 95 23.53 1.46 1.17
N PRO A 96 24.70 2.11 0.99
CA PRO A 96 25.16 3.33 1.65
C PRO A 96 24.83 4.65 0.94
N LYS A 97 24.39 4.62 -0.34
CA LYS A 97 24.01 5.80 -1.14
C LYS A 97 22.52 5.71 -1.47
N PRO A 98 21.64 6.04 -0.52
CA PRO A 98 20.22 5.78 -0.70
C PRO A 98 19.64 6.69 -1.79
N ILE A 99 18.88 6.10 -2.71
CA ILE A 99 18.10 6.85 -3.69
C ILE A 99 16.65 6.40 -3.59
N SER A 100 15.76 7.31 -3.22
CA SER A 100 14.31 7.07 -3.28
C SER A 100 13.78 7.58 -4.62
N ARG A 101 12.84 6.83 -5.20
CA ARG A 101 12.21 7.18 -6.47
C ARG A 101 10.72 7.35 -6.25
N ILE A 102 10.18 8.48 -6.69
CA ILE A 102 8.75 8.71 -6.83
C ILE A 102 8.41 8.69 -8.31
N VAL A 103 7.39 7.95 -8.71
CA VAL A 103 6.90 7.86 -10.08
C VAL A 103 5.45 8.34 -10.11
N LEU A 104 5.18 9.36 -10.92
CA LEU A 104 3.84 9.80 -11.27
C LEU A 104 3.46 9.08 -12.56
N ASP A 105 2.50 8.16 -12.47
CA ASP A 105 1.87 7.56 -13.63
C ASP A 105 0.86 8.56 -14.18
N LEU A 106 1.03 8.95 -15.45
CA LEU A 106 0.17 9.93 -16.09
C LEU A 106 -0.83 9.25 -17.04
N VAL A 107 -2.00 9.84 -17.19
CA VAL A 107 -3.02 9.39 -18.17
C VAL A 107 -2.52 9.62 -19.59
N GLU A 108 -1.79 10.72 -19.82
CA GLU A 108 -1.20 11.08 -21.11
C GLU A 108 0.16 11.79 -20.91
N PRO A 109 1.01 11.86 -21.95
CA PRO A 109 2.28 12.57 -21.87
C PRO A 109 2.10 14.06 -21.58
N ALA A 110 2.66 14.53 -20.47
CA ALA A 110 2.64 15.95 -20.12
C ALA A 110 3.81 16.71 -20.76
N LYS A 111 3.49 17.81 -21.44
CA LYS A 111 4.49 18.75 -21.98
C LYS A 111 4.87 19.78 -20.92
N ASP A 112 6.10 20.29 -21.01
CA ASP A 112 6.59 21.42 -20.21
C ASP A 112 6.53 21.24 -18.68
N VAL A 113 6.73 20.02 -18.19
CA VAL A 113 6.75 19.75 -16.75
C VAL A 113 7.94 20.43 -16.08
N SER A 114 7.64 21.37 -15.18
CA SER A 114 8.61 22.11 -14.38
C SER A 114 8.82 21.39 -13.05
N VAL A 115 10.06 21.15 -12.66
CA VAL A 115 10.43 20.60 -11.35
C VAL A 115 11.44 21.54 -10.70
N ARG A 116 11.14 22.02 -9.50
CA ARG A 116 11.96 23.00 -8.78
C ARG A 116 12.08 22.68 -7.29
N LYS A 117 13.16 23.14 -6.67
CA LYS A 117 13.29 23.11 -5.20
C LYS A 117 12.22 24.03 -4.59
N HIS A 118 11.65 23.58 -3.49
CA HIS A 118 10.65 24.29 -2.68
C HIS A 118 11.15 24.30 -1.22
N PRO A 119 10.81 25.30 -0.38
CA PRO A 119 11.24 25.32 1.02
C PRO A 119 10.91 24.05 1.80
N GLU A 120 9.81 23.39 1.45
CA GLU A 120 9.35 22.14 2.08
C GLU A 120 9.78 20.87 1.32
N GLY A 121 10.47 20.98 0.18
CA GLY A 121 10.94 19.82 -0.59
C GLY A 121 11.05 20.06 -2.10
N VAL A 122 10.33 19.28 -2.91
CA VAL A 122 10.35 19.39 -4.39
C VAL A 122 8.95 19.65 -4.93
N MET A 123 8.82 20.72 -5.71
CA MET A 123 7.57 21.10 -6.38
C MET A 123 7.63 20.73 -7.86
N ILE A 124 6.59 20.07 -8.33
CA ILE A 124 6.39 19.63 -9.71
C ILE A 124 5.13 20.32 -10.20
N ALA A 125 5.25 21.08 -11.28
CA ALA A 125 4.13 21.75 -11.92
C ALA A 125 3.91 21.13 -13.30
N ILE A 126 2.71 20.58 -13.50
CA ILE A 126 2.27 19.98 -14.75
C ILE A 126 1.17 20.88 -15.33
N PRO A 127 1.36 21.49 -16.51
CA PRO A 127 0.30 22.23 -17.20
C PRO A 127 -0.85 21.29 -17.57
N THR A 128 -2.06 21.61 -17.11
CA THR A 128 -3.27 20.80 -17.26
C THR A 128 -4.51 21.67 -17.46
N PRO A 129 -4.61 22.47 -18.54
CA PRO A 129 -5.73 23.39 -18.77
C PRO A 129 -7.09 22.69 -18.99
N GLU A 130 -7.08 21.46 -19.50
CA GLU A 130 -8.30 20.72 -19.86
C GLU A 130 -8.78 19.75 -18.76
N TYR A 131 -8.07 19.68 -17.63
CA TYR A 131 -8.40 18.78 -16.53
C TYR A 131 -9.30 19.44 -15.48
N PRO A 132 -10.19 18.67 -14.83
CA PRO A 132 -11.04 19.19 -13.78
C PRO A 132 -10.20 19.66 -12.59
N GLN A 133 -10.60 20.79 -12.00
CA GLN A 133 -9.98 21.28 -10.78
C GLN A 133 -10.46 20.49 -9.57
N PHE A 134 -9.53 20.22 -8.66
CA PHE A 134 -9.77 19.61 -7.37
C PHE A 134 -8.95 20.29 -6.27
N GLY A 135 -9.42 20.13 -5.03
CA GLY A 135 -8.78 20.67 -3.83
C GLY A 135 -7.44 20.00 -3.50
N LYS A 136 -6.95 20.21 -2.27
CA LYS A 136 -5.72 19.56 -1.81
C LYS A 136 -5.97 18.07 -1.52
N TRP A 137 -5.17 17.20 -2.12
CA TRP A 137 -5.02 15.79 -1.79
C TRP A 137 -3.66 15.54 -1.13
N THR A 138 -3.58 14.56 -0.22
CA THR A 138 -2.34 14.19 0.46
C THR A 138 -2.20 12.67 0.56
N SER A 139 -0.97 12.17 0.48
CA SER A 139 -0.61 10.79 0.78
C SER A 139 -0.74 10.43 2.27
N GLY A 140 -0.76 11.43 3.15
CA GLY A 140 -0.53 11.27 4.59
C GLY A 140 0.95 11.11 4.94
N ARG A 141 1.25 11.08 6.24
CA ARG A 141 2.60 10.89 6.80
C ARG A 141 2.71 9.56 7.53
N LYS A 142 3.85 8.89 7.38
CA LYS A 142 4.23 7.77 8.24
C LYS A 142 4.85 8.33 9.53
N GLU A 143 4.31 7.96 10.69
CA GLU A 143 4.91 8.38 11.97
C GLU A 143 6.34 7.81 12.08
N PRO A 144 7.30 8.59 12.62
CA PRO A 144 8.66 8.11 12.80
C PRO A 144 8.68 6.97 13.82
N SER A 145 8.93 5.73 13.36
CA SER A 145 9.13 4.58 14.25
C SER A 145 10.46 4.71 15.01
N PRO A 146 10.50 4.45 16.34
CA PRO A 146 11.73 4.44 17.15
C PRO A 146 12.83 3.49 16.63
N ASP A 147 12.49 2.48 15.82
CA ASP A 147 13.44 1.48 15.31
C ASP A 147 14.38 1.99 14.21
N ALA A 148 14.04 3.08 13.50
CA ALA A 148 14.92 3.66 12.49
C ALA A 148 16.20 4.28 13.09
N ALA A 149 16.15 4.67 14.37
CA ALA A 149 17.32 5.15 15.12
C ALA A 149 18.24 4.01 15.57
N LYS A 150 17.71 2.78 15.71
CA LYS A 150 18.46 1.60 16.15
C LYS A 150 19.09 0.84 14.98
N ALA A 151 18.42 0.81 13.82
CA ALA A 151 18.95 0.20 12.60
C ALA A 151 20.22 0.88 12.05
N LEU A 152 20.44 2.18 12.35
CA LEU A 152 21.68 2.87 12.00
C LEU A 152 22.88 2.49 12.91
N ALA A 153 22.61 1.95 14.09
CA ALA A 153 23.64 1.55 15.06
C ALA A 153 24.11 0.09 14.86
N GLU A 154 23.25 -0.79 14.34
CA GLU A 154 23.57 -2.21 14.12
C GLU A 154 24.21 -2.50 12.75
N SER A 155 24.11 -1.59 11.76
CA SER A 155 24.73 -1.78 10.43
C SER A 155 26.26 -1.61 10.41
N VAL A 156 26.89 -1.28 11.54
CA VAL A 156 28.36 -1.09 11.64
C VAL A 156 29.09 -2.41 11.95
N VAL A 157 28.39 -3.45 12.40
CA VAL A 157 29.05 -4.62 13.02
C VAL A 157 29.12 -5.87 12.14
N VAL A 158 28.42 -5.90 10.99
CA VAL A 158 28.24 -7.15 10.20
C VAL A 158 28.99 -7.13 8.85
N SER A 159 29.66 -6.03 8.50
CA SER A 159 30.29 -5.85 7.19
C SER A 159 31.63 -6.56 6.97
N GLU A 160 31.95 -7.61 7.73
CA GLU A 160 33.25 -8.31 7.57
C GLU A 160 33.16 -9.83 7.38
N SER A 161 32.01 -10.40 7.01
CA SER A 161 32.03 -11.83 6.63
C SER A 161 31.00 -12.23 5.59
N ILE A 162 31.54 -12.77 4.50
CA ILE A 162 30.90 -13.67 3.53
C ILE A 162 30.32 -12.96 2.30
N ALA A 163 31.23 -12.52 1.45
CA ALA A 163 31.07 -12.65 0.00
C ALA A 163 31.37 -14.11 -0.43
N VAL A 164 30.94 -14.48 -1.66
CA VAL A 164 31.22 -15.71 -2.45
C VAL A 164 30.18 -16.83 -2.16
N VAL A 165 29.31 -17.31 -3.08
CA VAL A 165 29.43 -17.90 -4.45
C VAL A 165 28.01 -17.87 -5.10
N SER A 166 27.75 -17.19 -6.23
CA SER A 166 27.74 -17.61 -7.67
C SER A 166 26.68 -18.62 -8.16
N ASP A 167 25.95 -18.19 -9.22
CA ASP A 167 25.49 -18.91 -10.44
C ASP A 167 24.59 -20.16 -10.29
N THR A 168 23.60 -20.52 -11.13
CA THR A 168 23.08 -20.15 -12.46
C THR A 168 21.74 -20.92 -12.63
N ILE A 169 20.85 -20.55 -13.56
CA ILE A 169 20.26 -21.43 -14.61
C ILE A 169 19.41 -20.56 -15.56
N THR A 170 19.65 -20.80 -16.84
CA THR A 170 19.10 -20.20 -18.05
C THR A 170 18.01 -21.09 -18.67
N ALA A 171 17.21 -20.50 -19.58
CA ALA A 171 16.42 -21.08 -20.68
C ALA A 171 14.96 -21.45 -20.37
N GLU A 172 13.97 -21.34 -21.25
CA GLU A 172 13.66 -20.57 -22.47
C GLU A 172 12.21 -20.97 -22.87
N ALA A 173 11.55 -20.13 -23.66
CA ALA A 173 10.49 -20.46 -24.65
C ALA A 173 9.02 -20.73 -24.21
N LYS A 174 8.15 -19.81 -24.68
CA LYS A 174 7.13 -19.98 -25.74
C LYS A 174 5.65 -19.76 -25.40
N GLU A 175 5.02 -18.94 -26.24
CA GLU A 175 3.59 -18.70 -26.45
C GLU A 175 2.76 -19.98 -26.60
N THR A 176 1.48 -19.92 -26.20
CA THR A 176 0.32 -20.23 -27.07
C THR A 176 -0.99 -19.82 -26.38
N THR A 177 -1.85 -19.20 -27.19
CA THR A 177 -3.26 -18.84 -27.02
C THR A 177 -4.19 -20.02 -26.70
N ALA A 178 -5.17 -19.83 -25.81
CA ALA A 178 -6.52 -20.37 -25.99
C ALA A 178 -7.52 -19.76 -24.98
N VAL A 179 -8.47 -19.03 -25.54
CA VAL A 179 -9.75 -18.65 -24.94
C VAL A 179 -10.55 -19.93 -24.66
N THR A 180 -11.19 -20.03 -23.50
CA THR A 180 -12.29 -20.98 -23.29
C THR A 180 -13.35 -20.30 -22.44
N GLU A 181 -14.43 -19.95 -23.12
CA GLU A 181 -15.70 -19.49 -22.57
C GLU A 181 -16.24 -20.51 -21.56
N LYS A 182 -16.71 -20.01 -20.41
CA LYS A 182 -17.63 -20.77 -19.55
C LYS A 182 -19.05 -20.21 -19.70
N PRO A 183 -20.08 -21.06 -19.65
CA PRO A 183 -21.43 -20.71 -20.04
C PRO A 183 -22.13 -19.85 -18.98
N ILE A 184 -22.88 -18.87 -19.48
CA ILE A 184 -23.78 -18.01 -18.71
C ILE A 184 -24.99 -18.85 -18.26
N VAL A 185 -25.16 -18.96 -16.95
CA VAL A 185 -26.40 -19.46 -16.32
C VAL A 185 -27.37 -18.26 -16.23
N PRO A 186 -28.61 -18.35 -16.73
CA PRO A 186 -29.55 -17.24 -16.63
C PRO A 186 -30.00 -17.07 -15.18
N LEU A 187 -29.69 -15.91 -14.58
CA LEU A 187 -30.29 -15.46 -13.33
C LEU A 187 -31.76 -15.10 -13.60
N THR A 188 -32.65 -15.79 -12.91
CA THR A 188 -34.08 -15.50 -12.82
C THR A 188 -34.27 -14.09 -12.24
N GLU A 189 -35.00 -13.24 -12.95
CA GLU A 189 -35.34 -11.88 -12.52
C GLU A 189 -36.34 -11.93 -11.35
N GLU A 190 -35.87 -11.63 -10.14
CA GLU A 190 -36.77 -11.19 -9.07
C GLU A 190 -37.22 -9.76 -9.39
N GLU A 191 -38.54 -9.59 -9.58
CA GLU A 191 -39.15 -8.29 -9.88
C GLU A 191 -38.95 -7.33 -8.69
N VAL A 192 -38.01 -6.40 -8.86
CA VAL A 192 -37.76 -5.31 -7.90
C VAL A 192 -39.01 -4.41 -7.85
N PRO A 193 -39.55 -4.11 -6.65
CA PRO A 193 -40.67 -3.19 -6.49
C PRO A 193 -40.44 -1.86 -7.23
N ALA A 194 -41.47 -1.33 -7.91
CA ALA A 194 -41.35 -0.18 -8.81
C ALA A 194 -40.71 1.07 -8.17
N GLU A 195 -40.82 1.22 -6.85
CA GLU A 195 -40.19 2.31 -6.09
C GLU A 195 -38.66 2.20 -6.03
N LEU A 196 -38.10 0.99 -5.92
CA LEU A 196 -36.64 0.75 -5.94
C LEU A 196 -36.08 0.76 -7.36
N ALA A 197 -36.88 0.38 -8.35
CA ALA A 197 -36.51 0.46 -9.76
C ALA A 197 -36.26 1.91 -10.23
N MET A 198 -36.90 2.89 -9.60
CA MET A 198 -36.66 4.32 -9.84
C MET A 198 -35.22 4.74 -9.46
N TYR A 199 -34.61 4.08 -8.47
CA TYR A 199 -33.22 4.33 -8.06
C TYR A 199 -32.18 3.51 -8.84
N MET A 200 -32.61 2.45 -9.54
CA MET A 200 -31.75 1.65 -10.40
C MET A 200 -31.72 2.15 -11.86
N ARG A 201 -32.76 2.85 -12.30
CA ARG A 201 -32.78 3.46 -13.63
C ARG A 201 -32.10 4.82 -13.60
N PRO A 202 -31.00 5.00 -14.33
CA PRO A 202 -30.32 6.28 -14.43
C PRO A 202 -31.23 7.27 -15.15
N GLU A 203 -31.49 8.42 -14.54
CA GLU A 203 -32.26 9.49 -15.17
C GLU A 203 -31.44 10.08 -16.33
N THR A 204 -31.90 9.89 -17.56
CA THR A 204 -31.32 10.53 -18.74
C THR A 204 -31.89 11.94 -18.87
N LEU A 205 -31.11 12.97 -18.54
CA LEU A 205 -31.49 14.35 -18.81
C LEU A 205 -31.16 14.68 -20.27
N LEU A 206 -32.19 15.01 -21.05
CA LEU A 206 -32.06 15.48 -22.43
C LEU A 206 -31.72 16.97 -22.41
N TYR A 207 -30.56 17.35 -22.94
CA TYR A 207 -30.19 18.75 -23.14
C TYR A 207 -30.28 19.10 -24.62
N LYS A 208 -30.90 20.23 -24.94
CA LYS A 208 -30.92 20.79 -26.30
C LYS A 208 -29.66 21.61 -26.49
N GLY A 209 -28.68 21.03 -27.18
CA GLY A 209 -27.49 21.75 -27.64
C GLY A 209 -27.76 22.41 -28.98
N ILE A 210 -27.23 23.62 -29.18
CA ILE A 210 -27.19 24.28 -30.50
C ILE A 210 -25.78 24.09 -31.04
N THR A 211 -25.64 23.39 -32.16
CA THR A 211 -24.35 23.17 -32.84
C THR A 211 -23.97 24.41 -33.66
N ALA A 212 -22.70 24.54 -34.06
CA ALA A 212 -22.17 25.66 -34.85
C ALA A 212 -22.97 25.94 -36.15
N ASP A 213 -23.64 24.93 -36.69
CA ASP A 213 -24.49 25.02 -37.88
C ASP A 213 -25.94 25.45 -37.58
N MET A 214 -26.24 25.91 -36.36
CA MET A 214 -27.57 26.29 -35.86
C MET A 214 -28.64 25.17 -35.89
N GLU A 215 -28.21 23.90 -35.99
CA GLU A 215 -29.10 22.75 -35.81
C GLU A 215 -29.21 22.39 -34.32
N THR A 216 -30.45 22.11 -33.87
CA THR A 216 -30.72 21.71 -32.48
C THR A 216 -30.55 20.19 -32.37
N ILE A 217 -29.53 19.75 -31.63
CA ILE A 217 -29.26 18.33 -31.39
C ILE A 217 -29.63 18.01 -29.95
N GLU A 218 -30.44 16.96 -29.76
CA GLU A 218 -30.79 16.44 -28.44
C GLU A 218 -29.69 15.49 -27.97
N VAL A 219 -28.88 15.94 -27.01
CA VAL A 219 -27.79 15.13 -26.46
C VAL A 219 -28.24 14.58 -25.11
N ALA A 220 -28.36 13.26 -25.00
CA ALA A 220 -28.65 12.58 -23.74
C ALA A 220 -27.40 12.55 -22.87
N LYS A 221 -27.41 13.29 -21.74
CA LYS A 221 -26.34 13.20 -20.74
C LYS A 221 -26.77 12.26 -19.63
N TYR A 222 -26.02 11.18 -19.48
CA TYR A 222 -26.27 10.16 -18.46
C TYR A 222 -25.74 10.65 -17.10
N ILE A 223 -26.63 10.85 -16.14
CA ILE A 223 -26.26 11.25 -14.77
C ILE A 223 -26.70 10.12 -13.84
N ARG A 224 -25.75 9.53 -13.11
CA ARG A 224 -26.08 8.59 -12.04
C ARG A 224 -26.38 9.38 -10.78
N ASN A 225 -27.52 9.10 -10.16
CA ASN A 225 -27.80 9.63 -8.83
C ASN A 225 -26.79 9.02 -7.85
N MET A 226 -26.11 9.89 -7.11
CA MET A 226 -25.18 9.45 -6.06
C MET A 226 -26.02 8.84 -4.92
N VAL A 227 -25.93 7.53 -4.76
CA VAL A 227 -26.55 6.85 -3.61
C VAL A 227 -25.66 7.10 -2.40
N ILE A 228 -26.15 7.91 -1.46
CA ILE A 228 -25.48 8.15 -0.18
C ILE A 228 -25.96 7.05 0.78
N TYR A 229 -25.08 6.10 1.08
CA TYR A 229 -25.33 5.10 2.12
C TYR A 229 -24.99 5.70 3.49
N ALA A 230 -26.01 5.82 4.35
CA ALA A 230 -25.90 6.28 5.72
C ALA A 230 -26.55 5.23 6.64
N PRO A 231 -25.76 4.32 7.25
CA PRO A 231 -26.30 3.28 8.11
C PRO A 231 -26.93 3.91 9.36
N LYS A 232 -28.07 3.38 9.80
CA LYS A 232 -28.75 3.81 11.04
C LYS A 232 -28.10 3.24 12.32
N GLY A 233 -27.16 2.31 12.20
CA GLY A 233 -26.47 1.64 13.30
C GLY A 233 -25.07 1.20 12.88
N ASP A 234 -24.55 0.12 13.47
CA ASP A 234 -23.27 -0.45 13.07
C ASP A 234 -23.32 -0.87 11.60
N ASP A 235 -22.35 -0.38 10.83
CA ASP A 235 -22.31 -0.64 9.41
C ASP A 235 -21.82 -2.07 9.15
N PRO A 236 -22.64 -2.95 8.54
CA PRO A 236 -22.20 -4.31 8.19
C PRO A 236 -21.06 -4.34 7.16
N PHE A 237 -20.73 -3.20 6.55
CA PHE A 237 -19.65 -3.08 5.57
C PHE A 237 -18.42 -2.33 6.11
N ILE A 238 -18.45 -1.83 7.34
CA ILE A 238 -17.24 -1.33 8.00
C ILE A 238 -16.47 -2.52 8.54
N ILE A 239 -15.19 -2.61 8.15
CA ILE A 239 -14.27 -3.61 8.71
C ILE A 239 -14.20 -3.36 10.22
N PRO A 240 -14.50 -4.37 11.06
CA PRO A 240 -14.41 -4.21 12.51
C PRO A 240 -13.01 -3.76 12.89
N LYS A 241 -12.92 -2.67 13.66
CA LYS A 241 -11.63 -2.17 14.16
C LYS A 241 -11.07 -3.17 15.17
N ARG A 242 -9.74 -3.35 15.18
CA ARG A 242 -9.08 -4.16 16.21
C ARG A 242 -9.47 -3.63 17.61
N THR A 243 -10.02 -4.50 18.45
CA THR A 243 -10.50 -4.16 19.80
C THR A 243 -9.37 -3.77 20.76
N LYS A 244 -8.11 -4.14 20.46
CA LYS A 244 -6.91 -3.77 21.21
C LYS A 244 -5.77 -3.40 20.25
N GLU A 245 -5.14 -2.26 20.49
CA GLU A 245 -3.93 -1.83 19.77
C GLU A 245 -2.72 -2.54 20.38
N ILE A 246 -2.06 -3.40 19.59
CA ILE A 246 -0.83 -4.10 19.98
C ILE A 246 0.33 -3.51 19.16
N PRO A 247 1.46 -3.14 19.79
CA PRO A 247 2.62 -2.65 19.06
C PRO A 247 3.14 -3.71 18.07
N ILE A 248 3.58 -3.25 16.90
CA ILE A 248 4.16 -4.08 15.85
C ILE A 248 5.33 -4.90 16.43
N GLY A 249 5.28 -6.22 16.25
CA GLY A 249 6.31 -7.15 16.75
C GLY A 249 6.04 -7.72 18.15
N SER A 250 5.01 -7.25 18.85
CA SER A 250 4.55 -7.82 20.13
C SER A 250 3.20 -8.54 19.99
N GLU A 251 2.87 -9.03 18.79
CA GLU A 251 1.66 -9.82 18.59
C GLU A 251 1.83 -11.13 19.36
N PRO A 252 1.05 -11.35 20.45
CA PRO A 252 1.14 -12.59 21.20
C PRO A 252 0.75 -13.72 20.25
N LEU A 253 1.64 -14.70 20.10
CA LEU A 253 1.34 -15.91 19.35
C LEU A 253 0.09 -16.54 19.96
N ALA A 254 -0.79 -17.02 19.09
CA ALA A 254 -2.04 -17.60 19.55
C ALA A 254 -1.73 -18.90 20.34
N MET A 255 -2.09 -18.94 21.61
CA MET A 255 -1.95 -20.13 22.45
C MET A 255 -3.21 -20.99 22.30
N VAL A 256 -3.06 -22.13 21.61
CA VAL A 256 -4.21 -22.95 21.15
C VAL A 256 -5.13 -23.41 22.28
N GLU A 257 -4.61 -23.60 23.48
CA GLU A 257 -5.40 -24.08 24.63
C GLU A 257 -6.48 -23.09 25.06
N ASN A 258 -6.26 -21.80 24.82
CA ASN A 258 -7.18 -20.73 25.19
C ASN A 258 -8.01 -20.23 23.99
N LEU A 259 -7.92 -20.92 22.83
CA LEU A 259 -8.62 -20.54 21.62
C LEU A 259 -9.94 -21.30 21.47
N SER A 260 -10.94 -20.58 21.00
CA SER A 260 -12.21 -21.11 20.55
C SER A 260 -12.39 -20.80 19.06
N VAL A 261 -12.79 -21.80 18.26
CA VAL A 261 -13.05 -21.59 16.83
C VAL A 261 -14.46 -21.01 16.69
N VAL A 262 -14.55 -19.74 16.31
CA VAL A 262 -15.83 -19.02 16.17
C VAL A 262 -16.39 -19.16 14.77
N GLY A 263 -15.52 -19.25 13.76
CA GLY A 263 -15.94 -19.31 12.36
C GLY A 263 -14.91 -19.97 11.47
N ILE A 264 -15.36 -20.45 10.32
CA ILE A 264 -14.51 -20.96 9.24
C ILE A 264 -14.92 -20.24 7.97
N VAL A 265 -13.94 -19.67 7.26
CA VAL A 265 -14.14 -18.87 6.04
C VAL A 265 -13.48 -19.58 4.86
N HIS A 266 -14.22 -19.64 3.76
CA HIS A 266 -13.76 -20.19 2.49
C HIS A 266 -13.41 -19.06 1.52
N ALA A 267 -12.15 -19.01 1.08
CA ALA A 267 -11.67 -18.08 0.08
C ALA A 267 -11.06 -18.87 -1.09
N GLY A 268 -11.90 -19.26 -2.06
CA GLY A 268 -11.50 -20.14 -3.15
C GLY A 268 -11.17 -21.55 -2.64
N ASP A 269 -9.93 -21.99 -2.82
CA ASP A 269 -9.42 -23.29 -2.33
C ASP A 269 -8.82 -23.18 -0.91
N ALA A 270 -8.58 -21.96 -0.42
CA ALA A 270 -8.01 -21.72 0.90
C ALA A 270 -9.11 -21.70 1.97
N ARG A 271 -8.84 -22.38 3.08
CA ARG A 271 -9.70 -22.42 4.27
C ARG A 271 -9.01 -21.66 5.40
N MET A 272 -9.77 -20.79 6.07
CA MET A 272 -9.29 -19.97 7.17
C MET A 272 -10.14 -20.22 8.41
N ALA A 273 -9.50 -20.45 9.54
CA ALA A 273 -10.18 -20.51 10.82
C ALA A 273 -10.16 -19.14 11.48
N ILE A 274 -11.33 -18.65 11.90
CA ILE A 274 -11.48 -17.50 12.78
C ILE A 274 -11.57 -18.05 14.20
N LEU A 275 -10.60 -17.68 15.03
CA LEU A 275 -10.51 -18.07 16.43
C LEU A 275 -10.62 -16.85 17.34
N GLU A 276 -11.07 -17.07 18.56
CA GLU A 276 -11.15 -16.05 19.61
C GLU A 276 -10.55 -16.60 20.89
N ASP A 277 -9.71 -15.82 21.56
CA ASP A 277 -9.18 -16.17 22.89
C ASP A 277 -10.17 -15.83 24.03
N GLU A 278 -9.83 -16.25 25.26
CA GLU A 278 -10.61 -15.87 26.45
C GLU A 278 -10.68 -14.35 26.71
N THR A 279 -9.81 -13.56 26.09
CA THR A 279 -9.74 -12.10 26.26
C THR A 279 -10.51 -11.31 25.19
N GLY A 280 -11.19 -12.02 24.27
CA GLY A 280 -11.95 -11.48 23.15
C GLY A 280 -11.10 -11.04 21.96
N PHE A 281 -9.84 -11.50 21.86
CA PHE A 281 -8.95 -11.24 20.74
C PHE A 281 -9.15 -12.26 19.63
N GLY A 282 -9.48 -11.75 18.45
CA GLY A 282 -9.70 -12.56 17.26
C GLY A 282 -8.40 -12.85 16.50
N TYR A 283 -8.18 -14.12 16.19
CA TYR A 283 -7.11 -14.61 15.33
C TYR A 283 -7.71 -15.18 14.03
N ILE A 284 -7.02 -14.97 12.91
CA ILE A 284 -7.35 -15.64 11.65
C ILE A 284 -6.14 -16.48 11.28
N LEU A 285 -6.32 -17.79 11.21
CA LEU A 285 -5.25 -18.75 10.92
C LEU A 285 -5.55 -19.55 9.65
N THR A 286 -4.50 -19.78 8.87
CA THR A 286 -4.46 -20.63 7.68
C THR A 286 -3.58 -21.86 7.93
N GLU A 287 -3.67 -22.84 7.03
CA GLU A 287 -2.80 -24.01 7.06
C GLU A 287 -1.33 -23.60 6.92
N GLY A 288 -0.49 -24.03 7.86
CA GLY A 288 0.94 -23.72 7.89
C GLY A 288 1.31 -22.57 8.84
N ASP A 289 0.34 -21.83 9.38
CA ASP A 289 0.61 -20.72 10.29
C ASP A 289 1.23 -21.17 11.62
N SER A 290 2.11 -20.32 12.15
CA SER A 290 2.81 -20.57 13.41
C SER A 290 1.98 -20.10 14.60
N ILE A 291 1.92 -20.94 15.61
CA ILE A 291 1.19 -20.73 16.87
C ILE A 291 2.16 -20.97 18.03
N GLU A 292 1.77 -20.62 19.25
CA GLU A 292 2.63 -20.87 20.39
C GLU A 292 2.85 -22.38 20.56
N GLY A 293 4.12 -22.80 20.53
CA GLY A 293 4.50 -24.20 20.67
C GLY A 293 4.17 -25.09 19.46
N GLY A 294 3.73 -24.58 18.30
CA GLY A 294 3.34 -25.46 17.20
C GLY A 294 2.99 -24.79 15.88
N LYS A 295 2.21 -25.51 15.05
CA LYS A 295 1.67 -25.01 13.77
C LYS A 295 0.23 -25.46 13.52
N CYS A 296 -0.53 -24.62 12.82
CA CYS A 296 -1.81 -25.01 12.24
C CYS A 296 -1.56 -25.98 11.08
N THR A 297 -2.12 -27.18 11.14
CA THR A 297 -1.88 -28.24 10.16
C THR A 297 -2.95 -28.25 9.08
N THR A 298 -4.22 -28.19 9.48
CA THR A 298 -5.36 -28.31 8.55
C THR A 298 -6.56 -27.55 9.11
N VAL A 299 -7.30 -26.88 8.24
CA VAL A 299 -8.59 -26.27 8.58
C VAL A 299 -9.70 -27.00 7.83
N THR A 300 -10.54 -27.72 8.55
CA THR A 300 -11.69 -28.42 7.95
C THR A 300 -12.91 -27.49 7.91
N ASP A 301 -14.07 -28.00 7.49
CA ASP A 301 -15.33 -27.23 7.48
C ASP A 301 -15.96 -27.13 8.87
N THR A 302 -15.50 -27.94 9.83
CA THR A 302 -16.09 -28.08 11.17
C THR A 302 -15.08 -27.96 12.31
N SER A 303 -13.78 -27.96 12.03
CA SER A 303 -12.73 -27.94 13.04
C SER A 303 -11.41 -27.41 12.49
N ALA A 304 -10.56 -26.89 13.38
CA ALA A 304 -9.17 -26.55 13.08
C ALA A 304 -8.22 -27.51 13.81
N VAL A 305 -7.21 -28.02 13.10
CA VAL A 305 -6.28 -29.03 13.58
C VAL A 305 -4.89 -28.43 13.74
N PHE A 306 -4.31 -28.61 14.92
CA PHE A 306 -3.02 -28.08 15.32
C PHE A 306 -2.06 -29.19 15.72
N THR A 307 -0.77 -28.97 15.45
CA THR A 307 0.32 -29.83 15.92
C THR A 307 1.21 -29.01 16.85
N LEU A 308 1.22 -29.37 18.14
CA LEU A 308 2.00 -28.75 19.21
C LEU A 308 3.23 -29.61 19.54
N SER A 309 4.32 -28.97 19.94
CA SER A 309 5.59 -29.58 20.36
C SER A 309 5.86 -29.21 21.82
N GLU A 310 5.49 -30.11 22.73
CA GLU A 310 5.65 -29.92 24.17
C GLU A 310 6.65 -30.95 24.70
N PHE A 311 7.69 -30.50 25.41
CA PHE A 311 8.71 -31.39 26.01
C PHE A 311 9.37 -32.38 25.02
N GLY A 312 9.49 -31.99 23.75
CA GLY A 312 10.06 -32.85 22.70
C GLY A 312 9.10 -33.89 22.12
N GLN A 313 7.82 -33.87 22.52
CA GLN A 313 6.77 -34.73 21.97
C GLN A 313 5.78 -33.91 21.13
N LEU A 314 5.37 -34.46 19.98
CA LEU A 314 4.35 -33.86 19.13
C LEU A 314 2.95 -34.31 19.58
N ARG A 315 2.07 -33.35 19.88
CA ARG A 315 0.66 -33.55 20.24
C ARG A 315 -0.23 -32.96 19.15
N LYS A 316 -1.21 -33.74 18.68
CA LYS A 316 -2.24 -33.26 17.76
C LYS A 316 -3.45 -32.79 18.58
N LEU A 317 -3.91 -31.56 18.35
CA LEU A 317 -5.06 -30.96 19.00
C LEU A 317 -6.08 -30.52 17.94
N GLU A 318 -7.32 -30.93 18.10
CA GLU A 318 -8.41 -30.58 17.18
C GLU A 318 -9.43 -29.72 17.95
N LEU A 319 -9.64 -28.48 17.48
CA LEU A 319 -10.62 -27.56 18.03
C LEU A 319 -11.87 -27.56 17.14
N PRO A 320 -13.04 -28.00 17.64
CA PRO A 320 -14.28 -27.94 16.88
C PRO A 320 -14.82 -26.51 16.81
N LEU A 321 -15.57 -26.23 15.74
CA LEU A 321 -16.33 -25.00 15.59
C LEU A 321 -17.35 -24.86 16.72
N VAL A 322 -17.32 -23.74 17.42
CA VAL A 322 -18.27 -23.42 18.49
C VAL A 322 -19.63 -23.18 17.85
N ASN A 323 -20.58 -24.09 18.11
CA ASN A 323 -21.96 -23.86 17.74
C ASN A 323 -22.49 -22.66 18.54
N PRO A 324 -22.99 -21.60 17.89
CA PRO A 324 -23.57 -20.49 18.62
C PRO A 324 -24.75 -21.01 19.45
N LYS A 325 -24.66 -20.87 20.78
CA LYS A 325 -25.80 -21.10 21.64
C LYS A 325 -26.91 -20.13 21.21
N LYS A 326 -28.01 -20.65 20.67
CA LYS A 326 -29.24 -19.87 20.46
C LYS A 326 -29.63 -19.23 21.79
N GLY A 327 -29.54 -17.90 21.87
CA GLY A 327 -30.10 -17.10 22.96
C GLY A 327 -29.14 -16.84 24.11
N GLN A 328 -28.26 -15.87 23.94
CA GLN A 328 -27.87 -15.00 25.04
C GLN A 328 -27.79 -13.58 24.48
N ASP A 329 -28.95 -12.92 24.46
CA ASP A 329 -29.05 -11.49 24.20
C ASP A 329 -28.11 -10.78 25.18
N SER A 330 -27.09 -10.12 24.64
CA SER A 330 -26.37 -9.08 25.36
C SER A 330 -27.40 -8.00 25.72
N LYS A 331 -27.79 -8.01 26.99
CA LYS A 331 -28.75 -7.08 27.57
C LYS A 331 -28.27 -5.63 27.34
N PRO A 332 -29.19 -4.69 27.02
CA PRO A 332 -28.86 -3.31 26.62
C PRO A 332 -28.07 -2.51 27.65
#